data_AF-A0A841JE22-F1
#
_entry.id   AF-A0A841JE22-F1
#
_cell.length_a   1.000
_cell.length_b   1.000
_cell.length_c   1.000
_cell.angle_alpha   90.00
_cell.angle_beta   90.00
_cell.angle_gamma   90.00
#
_symmetry.space_group_name_H-M   'P 1'
#
loop_
_entity.id
_entity.type
_entity.pdbx_description
1 polymer ?
#
loop_
_entity_poly.entity_id
_entity_poly.type
_entity_poly.pdbx_seq_one_letter_code
_entity_poly.pdbx_strand_id
1 'polypeptide(L)'
;MKNLCLYIVGLFILLAVVSCSKNKAKVICPPVPLTVPVQTVKFQVVDKTSGQDLFFSQNPPYALTDIKIVFRNSSNKLDSISPPLKEELPTGSHFVYAVSNPRTPDTCYIKIKSLKTDTMISTFATTTTACSTTSFLNKVQVNKNAPVAYASGNVIVIKK
;
A
#
# COMPACT_ATOMS: atom_id res chain seq x y z
N MET A 1 58.74 -28.93 -38.06
CA MET A 1 57.96 -27.76 -37.58
C MET A 1 56.45 -27.82 -37.86
N LYS A 2 55.88 -28.86 -38.50
CA LYS A 2 54.41 -28.96 -38.70
C LYS A 2 53.65 -29.52 -37.48
N ASN A 3 54.29 -30.38 -36.68
CA ASN A 3 53.61 -31.07 -35.58
C ASN A 3 53.51 -30.21 -34.30
N LEU A 4 54.34 -29.18 -34.14
CA LEU A 4 54.29 -28.29 -32.97
C LEU A 4 53.07 -27.35 -33.00
N CYS A 5 52.65 -26.91 -34.20
CA CYS A 5 51.44 -26.11 -34.37
C CYS A 5 50.15 -26.89 -34.05
N LEU A 6 50.10 -28.20 -34.35
CA LEU A 6 48.94 -29.03 -34.01
C LEU A 6 48.75 -29.20 -32.49
N TYR A 7 49.85 -29.32 -31.74
CA TYR A 7 49.79 -29.46 -30.28
C TYR A 7 49.34 -28.18 -29.59
N ILE A 8 49.75 -27.00 -30.08
CA ILE A 8 49.36 -25.70 -29.49
C ILE A 8 47.87 -25.41 -29.74
N VAL A 9 47.35 -25.78 -30.91
CA VAL A 9 45.91 -25.64 -31.24
C VAL A 9 45.06 -26.61 -30.43
N GLY A 10 45.53 -27.85 -30.20
CA GLY A 10 44.85 -28.83 -29.35
C GLY A 10 44.77 -28.40 -27.87
N LEU A 11 45.82 -27.77 -27.35
CA LEU A 11 45.85 -27.28 -25.96
C LEU A 11 44.91 -26.07 -25.74
N PHE A 12 44.79 -25.19 -26.73
CA PHE A 12 43.86 -24.04 -26.68
C PHE A 12 42.39 -24.47 -26.70
N ILE A 13 42.05 -25.54 -27.41
CA ILE A 13 40.69 -26.07 -27.47
C ILE A 13 40.30 -26.75 -26.15
N LEU A 14 41.23 -27.45 -25.48
CA LEU A 14 40.97 -28.07 -24.17
C LEU A 14 40.78 -27.04 -23.04
N LEU A 15 41.40 -25.86 -23.13
CA LEU A 15 41.26 -24.79 -22.13
C LEU A 15 39.96 -23.99 -22.27
N ALA A 16 39.28 -24.04 -23.42
CA ALA A 16 38.04 -23.30 -23.67
C ALA A 16 36.75 -24.01 -23.17
N VAL A 17 36.82 -25.32 -22.91
CA VAL A 17 35.65 -26.11 -22.44
C VAL A 17 35.48 -26.13 -20.92
N VAL A 18 36.42 -25.59 -20.15
CA VAL A 18 36.21 -25.29 -18.72
C VAL A 18 35.54 -23.92 -18.57
N SER A 19 34.51 -23.67 -19.40
CA SER A 19 33.59 -22.56 -19.18
C SER A 19 32.73 -22.93 -17.99
N CYS A 20 33.15 -22.45 -16.83
CA CYS A 20 32.52 -22.65 -15.54
C CYS A 20 31.08 -22.13 -15.62
N SER A 21 30.12 -23.00 -15.95
CA SER A 21 28.71 -22.66 -15.83
C SER A 21 28.43 -22.47 -14.36
N LYS A 22 28.33 -21.21 -13.90
CA LYS A 22 27.85 -20.89 -12.57
C LYS A 22 26.45 -21.50 -12.43
N ASN A 23 26.38 -22.69 -11.85
CA ASN A 23 25.12 -23.27 -11.40
C ASN A 23 24.49 -22.24 -10.48
N LYS A 24 23.35 -21.68 -10.89
CA LYS A 24 22.60 -20.75 -10.05
C LYS A 24 22.22 -21.53 -8.80
N ALA A 25 22.81 -21.17 -7.67
CA ALA A 25 22.50 -21.77 -6.38
C ALA A 25 20.98 -21.74 -6.20
N LYS A 26 20.37 -22.91 -5.94
CA LYS A 26 18.94 -22.99 -5.62
C LYS A 26 18.72 -22.15 -4.36
N VAL A 27 17.94 -21.08 -4.48
CA VAL A 27 17.55 -20.27 -3.33
C VAL A 27 16.57 -21.09 -2.51
N ILE A 28 17.01 -21.59 -1.35
CA ILE A 28 16.15 -22.27 -0.38
C ILE A 28 15.51 -21.19 0.48
N CYS A 29 14.19 -21.05 0.37
CA CYS A 29 13.44 -20.10 1.16
C CYS A 29 13.01 -20.73 2.49
N PRO A 30 13.28 -20.09 3.63
CA PRO A 30 12.80 -20.59 4.92
C PRO A 30 11.27 -20.55 4.97
N PRO A 31 10.61 -21.41 5.75
CA PRO A 31 9.17 -21.32 5.99
C PRO A 31 8.86 -19.98 6.67
N VAL A 32 8.15 -19.09 5.97
CA VAL A 32 7.72 -17.79 6.49
C VAL A 32 6.28 -17.93 6.95
N PRO A 33 5.92 -17.54 8.18
CA PRO A 33 4.53 -17.50 8.59
C PRO A 33 3.74 -16.55 7.66
N LEU A 34 2.57 -17.00 7.21
CA LEU A 34 1.62 -16.21 6.42
C LEU A 34 1.01 -15.12 7.31
N THR A 35 1.76 -14.04 7.56
CA THR A 35 1.21 -12.81 8.11
C THR A 35 0.79 -11.92 6.93
N VAL A 36 -0.52 -11.74 6.76
CA VAL A 36 -1.02 -10.72 5.84
C VAL A 36 -0.97 -9.39 6.60
N PRO A 37 -0.08 -8.45 6.26
CA PRO A 37 -0.04 -7.16 6.95
C PRO A 37 -1.37 -6.44 6.72
N VAL A 38 -2.13 -6.23 7.80
CA VAL A 38 -3.31 -5.37 7.76
C VAL A 38 -2.80 -3.94 7.64
N GLN A 39 -3.20 -3.27 6.57
CA GLN A 39 -2.76 -1.91 6.30
C GLN A 39 -3.88 -0.95 6.63
N THR A 40 -3.56 0.13 7.31
CA THR A 40 -4.55 1.10 7.74
C THR A 40 -4.27 2.48 7.15
N VAL A 41 -5.34 3.18 6.80
CA VAL A 41 -5.28 4.59 6.46
C VAL A 41 -5.75 5.40 7.66
N LYS A 42 -4.92 6.35 8.07
CA LYS A 42 -5.26 7.34 9.10
C LYS A 42 -5.72 8.63 8.42
N PHE A 43 -6.80 9.22 8.90
CA PHE A 43 -7.30 10.47 8.34
C PHE A 43 -8.01 11.36 9.37
N GLN A 44 -8.06 12.64 9.05
CA GLN A 44 -8.82 13.66 9.77
C GLN A 44 -9.72 14.41 8.80
N VAL A 45 -10.77 15.00 9.33
CA VAL A 45 -11.69 15.84 8.56
C VAL A 45 -11.71 17.22 9.19
N VAL A 46 -11.33 18.22 8.39
CA VAL A 46 -11.22 19.60 8.85
C VAL A 46 -12.09 20.51 8.00
N ASP A 47 -12.56 21.60 8.60
CA ASP A 47 -13.19 22.69 7.89
C ASP A 47 -12.19 23.33 6.91
N LYS A 48 -12.59 23.52 5.66
CA LYS A 48 -11.71 24.06 4.61
C LYS A 48 -11.31 25.51 4.86
N THR A 49 -12.15 26.28 5.55
CA THR A 49 -11.97 27.72 5.74
C THR A 49 -11.11 28.00 6.98
N SER A 50 -11.47 27.41 8.11
CA SER A 50 -10.86 27.63 9.42
C SER A 50 -9.76 26.62 9.76
N GLY A 51 -9.71 25.46 9.09
CA GLY A 51 -8.79 24.38 9.42
C GLY A 51 -9.13 23.62 10.70
N GLN A 52 -10.27 23.92 11.34
CA GLN A 52 -10.69 23.30 12.58
C GLN A 52 -11.12 21.84 12.36
N ASP A 53 -10.79 20.96 13.31
CA ASP A 53 -11.23 19.56 13.27
C ASP A 53 -12.75 19.46 13.49
N LEU A 54 -13.41 18.72 12.61
CA LEU A 54 -14.87 18.61 12.57
C LEU A 54 -15.46 17.55 13.52
N PHE A 55 -14.63 16.70 14.13
CA PHE A 55 -15.06 15.56 14.96
C PHE A 55 -14.40 15.47 16.33
N PHE A 56 -13.18 15.97 16.46
CA PHE A 56 -12.33 15.83 17.64
C PHE A 56 -11.94 17.17 18.28
N SER A 57 -12.49 18.29 17.80
CA SER A 57 -12.34 19.59 18.47
C SER A 57 -13.15 19.65 19.77
N GLN A 58 -12.95 20.70 20.57
CA GLN A 58 -13.62 20.87 21.87
C GLN A 58 -15.15 20.92 21.74
N ASN A 59 -15.65 21.53 20.66
CA ASN A 59 -17.08 21.63 20.34
C ASN A 59 -17.29 21.15 18.90
N PRO A 60 -17.24 19.83 18.65
CA PRO A 60 -17.23 19.31 17.30
C PRO A 60 -18.62 19.46 16.66
N PRO A 61 -18.72 19.98 15.42
CA PRO A 61 -20.00 20.14 14.74
C PRO A 61 -20.63 18.79 14.32
N TYR A 62 -19.87 17.69 14.31
CA TYR A 62 -20.36 16.36 13.97
C TYR A 62 -20.01 15.34 15.06
N ALA A 63 -20.91 14.37 15.27
CA ALA A 63 -20.68 13.24 16.15
C ALA A 63 -19.93 12.12 15.41
N LEU A 64 -19.23 11.24 16.13
CA LEU A 64 -18.57 10.07 15.52
C LEU A 64 -19.54 9.14 14.78
N THR A 65 -20.83 9.16 15.16
CA THR A 65 -21.90 8.39 14.49
C THR A 65 -22.33 9.00 13.14
N ASP A 66 -21.95 10.24 12.86
CA ASP A 66 -22.27 10.94 11.61
C ASP A 66 -21.37 10.54 10.45
N ILE A 67 -20.22 9.89 10.71
CA ILE A 67 -19.25 9.46 9.71
C ILE A 67 -19.32 7.96 9.45
N LYS A 68 -19.29 7.58 8.18
CA LYS A 68 -19.30 6.19 7.72
C LYS A 68 -18.35 6.01 6.55
N ILE A 69 -17.62 4.90 6.56
CA ILE A 69 -16.85 4.45 5.40
C ILE A 69 -17.69 3.43 4.67
N VAL A 70 -17.86 3.65 3.38
CA VAL A 70 -18.69 2.84 2.50
C VAL A 70 -17.79 2.20 1.45
N PHE A 71 -17.83 0.88 1.37
CA PHE A 71 -17.16 0.11 0.33
C PHE A 71 -18.18 -0.35 -0.71
N ARG A 72 -17.74 -0.42 -1.96
CA ARG A 72 -18.56 -0.91 -3.07
C ARG A 72 -17.84 -2.06 -3.77
N ASN A 73 -18.61 -3.03 -4.24
CA ASN A 73 -18.05 -4.16 -4.98
C ASN A 73 -17.78 -3.81 -6.45
N SER A 74 -17.27 -4.76 -7.22
CA SER A 74 -16.94 -4.57 -8.66
C SER A 74 -18.13 -4.21 -9.54
N SER A 75 -19.37 -4.46 -9.10
CA SER A 75 -20.61 -4.04 -9.77
C SER A 75 -21.13 -2.69 -9.28
N ASN A 76 -20.30 -1.94 -8.53
CA ASN A 76 -20.63 -0.65 -7.92
C ASN A 76 -21.82 -0.69 -6.94
N LYS A 77 -22.20 -1.89 -6.46
CA LYS A 77 -23.21 -2.05 -5.41
C LYS A 77 -22.56 -1.87 -4.04
N LEU A 78 -23.35 -1.43 -3.07
CA LEU A 78 -22.92 -1.36 -1.68
C LEU A 78 -22.44 -2.74 -1.22
N ASP A 79 -21.23 -2.79 -0.65
CA ASP A 79 -20.61 -4.02 -0.15
C ASP A 79 -20.61 -4.03 1.37
N SER A 80 -20.05 -2.99 2.00
CA SER A 80 -20.04 -2.84 3.45
C SER A 80 -20.09 -1.38 3.89
N ILE A 81 -20.54 -1.17 5.12
CA ILE A 81 -20.51 0.10 5.83
C ILE A 81 -19.86 -0.15 7.19
N SER A 82 -18.77 0.57 7.46
CA SER A 82 -18.10 0.51 8.77
C SER A 82 -17.93 1.92 9.30
N PRO A 83 -18.23 2.19 10.58
CA PRO A 83 -17.71 3.39 11.21
C PRO A 83 -16.17 3.31 11.19
N PRO A 84 -15.45 4.41 10.90
CA PRO A 84 -14.02 4.43 11.15
C PRO A 84 -13.74 4.21 12.65
N LEU A 85 -12.62 3.55 12.96
CA LEU A 85 -12.12 3.46 14.32
C LEU A 85 -11.50 4.81 14.73
N LYS A 86 -11.54 5.14 16.02
CA LYS A 86 -10.79 6.27 16.57
C LYS A 86 -9.44 5.77 17.06
N GLU A 87 -8.37 6.49 16.74
CA GLU A 87 -7.03 6.29 17.30
C GLU A 87 -6.53 7.62 17.89
N GLU A 88 -5.94 7.57 19.08
CA GLU A 88 -5.28 8.73 19.69
C GLU A 88 -3.77 8.62 19.48
N LEU A 89 -3.19 9.64 18.85
CA LEU A 89 -1.75 9.78 18.64
C LEU A 89 -1.25 11.04 19.34
N PRO A 90 0.07 11.20 19.56
CA PRO A 90 0.63 12.45 20.08
C PRO A 90 0.27 13.68 19.23
N THR A 91 -0.06 13.49 17.96
CA THR A 91 -0.48 14.54 17.01
C THR A 91 -1.98 14.83 17.05
N GLY A 92 -2.75 14.15 17.90
CA GLY A 92 -4.20 14.33 18.05
C GLY A 92 -5.00 13.04 17.86
N SER A 93 -6.33 13.17 17.88
CA SER A 93 -7.24 12.07 17.53
C SER A 93 -7.43 11.98 16.02
N HIS A 94 -7.50 10.76 15.50
CA HIS A 94 -7.64 10.47 14.08
C HIS A 94 -8.63 9.35 13.85
N PHE A 95 -9.20 9.31 12.66
CA PHE A 95 -9.93 8.15 12.16
C PHE A 95 -8.97 7.15 11.53
N VAL A 96 -9.27 5.87 11.71
CA VAL A 96 -8.52 4.75 11.13
C VAL A 96 -9.47 3.77 10.49
N TYR A 97 -9.08 3.27 9.31
CA TYR A 97 -9.74 2.10 8.74
C TYR A 97 -8.73 1.15 8.12
N ALA A 98 -9.04 -0.14 8.23
CA ALA A 98 -8.26 -1.20 7.62
C ALA A 98 -8.63 -1.33 6.14
N VAL A 99 -7.61 -1.46 5.31
CA VAL A 99 -7.72 -1.80 3.89
C VAL A 99 -7.39 -3.28 3.80
N SER A 100 -8.44 -4.10 3.78
CA SER A 100 -8.35 -5.56 3.98
C SER A 100 -8.08 -6.34 2.71
N ASN A 101 -8.12 -5.72 1.53
CA ASN A 101 -7.87 -6.41 0.27
C ASN A 101 -7.13 -5.49 -0.72
N PRO A 102 -5.87 -5.78 -1.10
CA PRO A 102 -5.13 -4.97 -2.07
C PRO A 102 -5.60 -5.25 -3.50
N ARG A 103 -6.92 -5.17 -3.77
CA ARG A 103 -7.37 -4.99 -5.14
C ARG A 103 -6.89 -3.61 -5.55
N THR A 104 -5.88 -3.52 -6.38
CA THR A 104 -5.32 -2.26 -6.84
C THR A 104 -6.18 -1.69 -7.98
N PRO A 105 -6.71 -0.47 -7.88
CA PRO A 105 -6.85 0.39 -6.68
C PRO A 105 -8.10 0.05 -5.84
N ASP A 106 -7.99 0.17 -4.51
CA ASP A 106 -9.12 -0.04 -3.60
C ASP A 106 -9.80 1.30 -3.35
N THR A 107 -11.11 1.37 -3.57
CA THR A 107 -11.88 2.62 -3.50
C THR A 107 -12.90 2.53 -2.39
N CYS A 108 -12.82 3.46 -1.44
CA CYS A 108 -13.83 3.65 -0.42
C CYS A 108 -14.42 5.07 -0.50
N TYR A 109 -15.58 5.23 0.11
CA TYR A 109 -16.31 6.48 0.14
C TYR A 109 -16.53 6.91 1.57
N ILE A 110 -16.18 8.16 1.89
CA ILE A 110 -16.37 8.73 3.22
C ILE A 110 -17.63 9.58 3.18
N LYS A 111 -18.65 9.14 3.91
CA LYS A 111 -19.94 9.82 4.00
C LYS A 111 -20.09 10.42 5.40
N ILE A 112 -20.36 11.72 5.45
CA ILE A 112 -20.57 12.47 6.68
C ILE A 112 -21.94 13.13 6.58
N LYS A 113 -22.93 12.64 7.35
CA LYS A 113 -24.31 13.15 7.39
C LYS A 113 -24.84 13.60 6.01
N SER A 114 -25.11 14.90 5.85
CA SER A 114 -25.61 15.55 4.63
C SER A 114 -24.52 16.19 3.77
N LEU A 115 -23.25 16.09 4.17
CA LEU A 115 -22.14 16.61 3.37
C LEU A 115 -21.93 15.78 2.10
N LYS A 116 -21.33 16.43 1.10
CA LYS A 116 -20.88 15.75 -0.12
C LYS A 116 -19.96 14.59 0.25
N THR A 117 -20.21 13.42 -0.33
CA THR A 117 -19.38 12.22 -0.13
C THR A 117 -17.99 12.41 -0.73
N ASP A 118 -16.95 12.04 0.03
CA ASP A 118 -15.59 11.99 -0.50
C ASP A 118 -15.28 10.62 -1.07
N THR A 119 -14.41 10.59 -2.07
CA THR A 119 -13.82 9.35 -2.58
C THR A 119 -12.39 9.26 -2.11
N MET A 120 -12.00 8.11 -1.56
CA MET A 120 -10.62 7.81 -1.20
C MET A 120 -10.18 6.57 -1.97
N ILE A 121 -9.06 6.70 -2.68
CA ILE A 121 -8.48 5.65 -3.51
C ILE A 121 -7.12 5.30 -2.93
N SER A 122 -6.95 4.04 -2.55
CA SER A 122 -5.74 3.48 -1.97
C SER A 122 -5.01 2.67 -3.03
N THR A 123 -3.75 3.02 -3.28
CA THR A 123 -2.88 2.32 -4.24
C THR A 123 -1.79 1.57 -3.51
N PHE A 124 -1.69 0.28 -3.77
CA PHE A 124 -0.67 -0.59 -3.20
C PHE A 124 0.50 -0.76 -4.16
N ALA A 125 1.70 -0.86 -3.61
CA ALA A 125 2.88 -1.34 -4.31
C ALA A 125 3.28 -2.72 -3.77
N THR A 126 3.92 -3.50 -4.62
CA THR A 126 4.43 -4.83 -4.25
C THR A 126 5.94 -4.85 -4.36
N THR A 127 6.59 -5.43 -3.36
CA THR A 127 8.01 -5.81 -3.41
C THR A 127 8.10 -7.32 -3.46
N THR A 128 8.79 -7.83 -4.47
CA THR A 128 8.99 -9.26 -4.66
C THR A 128 10.46 -9.59 -4.48
N THR A 129 10.75 -10.48 -3.54
CA THR A 129 12.06 -11.11 -3.38
C THR A 129 11.99 -12.54 -3.90
N ALA A 130 13.12 -13.25 -3.92
CA ALA A 130 13.14 -14.66 -4.29
C ALA A 130 12.26 -15.55 -3.38
N CYS A 131 11.92 -15.06 -2.18
CA CYS A 131 11.23 -15.86 -1.15
C CYS A 131 9.91 -15.25 -0.65
N SER A 132 9.54 -14.05 -1.08
CA SER A 132 8.34 -13.39 -0.58
C SER A 132 7.81 -12.34 -1.55
N THR A 133 6.50 -12.10 -1.49
CA THR A 133 5.85 -10.94 -2.09
C THR A 133 5.12 -10.19 -0.99
N THR A 134 5.51 -8.95 -0.76
CA THR A 134 4.89 -8.09 0.25
C THR A 134 4.17 -6.96 -0.46
N SER A 135 2.90 -6.76 -0.13
CA SER A 135 2.13 -5.60 -0.59
C SER A 135 2.11 -4.54 0.50
N PHE A 136 2.35 -3.28 0.15
CA PHE A 136 2.26 -2.14 1.07
C PHE A 136 1.49 -0.98 0.43
N LEU A 137 0.78 -0.20 1.25
CA LEU A 137 0.02 0.97 0.86
C LEU A 137 1.02 2.05 0.49
N ASN A 138 1.03 2.41 -0.78
CA ASN A 138 2.03 3.30 -1.35
C ASN A 138 1.48 4.73 -1.48
N LYS A 139 0.24 4.88 -1.94
CA LYS A 139 -0.37 6.19 -2.18
C LYS A 139 -1.84 6.21 -1.80
N VAL A 140 -2.30 7.37 -1.35
CA VAL A 140 -3.71 7.67 -1.13
C VAL A 140 -4.10 8.89 -1.96
N GLN A 141 -5.25 8.81 -2.62
CA GLN A 141 -5.83 9.90 -3.39
C GLN A 141 -7.23 10.23 -2.86
N VAL A 142 -7.49 11.51 -2.58
CA VAL A 142 -8.79 11.98 -2.09
C VAL A 142 -9.45 12.86 -3.14
N ASN A 143 -10.74 12.64 -3.44
CA ASN A 143 -11.57 13.48 -4.30
C ASN A 143 -10.97 13.77 -5.70
N LYS A 144 -10.26 12.80 -6.28
CA LYS A 144 -9.52 12.93 -7.56
C LYS A 144 -8.38 13.96 -7.56
N ASN A 145 -7.95 14.45 -6.39
CA ASN A 145 -6.77 15.31 -6.27
C ASN A 145 -5.48 14.53 -6.61
N ALA A 146 -4.31 15.18 -6.58
CA ALA A 146 -3.05 14.47 -6.76
C ALA A 146 -2.87 13.37 -5.69
N PRO A 147 -2.48 12.14 -6.07
CA PRO A 147 -2.15 11.09 -5.10
C PRO A 147 -0.95 11.50 -4.23
N VAL A 148 -1.05 11.24 -2.92
CA VAL A 148 -0.01 11.53 -1.94
C VAL A 148 0.67 10.23 -1.53
N ALA A 149 2.00 10.25 -1.43
CA ALA A 149 2.75 9.11 -0.89
C ALA A 149 2.36 8.84 0.57
N TYR A 150 2.08 7.58 0.88
CA TYR A 150 1.64 7.16 2.20
C TYR A 150 2.77 6.43 2.93
N ALA A 151 2.99 6.84 4.18
CA ALA A 151 3.78 6.13 5.17
C ALA A 151 2.88 5.84 6.37
N SER A 152 3.13 4.77 7.13
CA SER A 152 2.25 4.28 8.20
C SER A 152 1.97 5.31 9.33
N GLY A 153 2.78 6.37 9.44
CA GLY A 153 2.57 7.48 10.37
C GLY A 153 1.82 8.70 9.79
N ASN A 154 1.54 8.72 8.49
CA ASN A 154 0.91 9.87 7.84
C ASN A 154 -0.59 9.91 8.12
N VAL A 155 -1.10 11.12 8.38
CA VAL A 155 -2.52 11.38 8.53
C VAL A 155 -2.99 12.13 7.29
N ILE A 156 -3.98 11.58 6.59
CA ILE A 156 -4.60 12.23 5.44
C ILE A 156 -5.61 13.27 5.93
N VAL A 157 -5.46 14.52 5.51
CA VAL A 157 -6.39 15.61 5.87
C VAL A 157 -7.43 15.79 4.76
N ILE A 158 -8.70 15.57 5.09
CA ILE A 158 -9.83 15.78 4.20
C ILE A 158 -10.46 17.14 4.55
N LYS A 159 -10.48 18.06 3.59
CA LYS A 159 -11.05 19.40 3.78
C LYS A 159 -12.51 19.43 3.31
N LYS A 160 -13.40 19.95 4.16
CA LYS A 160 -14.83 20.12 3.89
C LYS A 160 -15.23 21.57 3.68
#